data_AF-A0A9D1PM46-F1
#
_entry.id   AF-A0A9D1PM46-F1
#
_cell.length_a   1.000
_cell.length_b   1.000
_cell.length_c   1.000
_cell.angle_alpha   90.00
_cell.angle_beta   90.00
_cell.angle_gamma   90.00
#
_symmetry.space_group_name_H-M   'P 1'
#
loop_
_entity.id
_entity.type
_entity.pdbx_description
1 polymer ?
#
loop_
_entity_poly.entity_id
_entity_poly.type
_entity_poly.pdbx_seq_one_letter_code
_entity_poly.pdbx_strand_id
1 'polypeptide(L)'
;MNYYKELLSIAIRRIYRNMKKDDIEINKITGHGLRHTHCTILLSQGYQVKTVADRLGNTPETIFETYSHSFEELEEQAVVSFSQSLQAGAVSGAEK
;
A
#
# COMPACT_ATOMS: atom_id res chain seq x y z
N MET A 1 -9.28 21.55 19.20
CA MET A 1 -8.50 20.39 18.72
C MET A 1 -9.02 19.01 19.21
N ASN A 2 -10.01 18.93 20.11
CA ASN A 2 -10.50 17.65 20.68
C ASN A 2 -11.58 16.92 19.84
N TYR A 3 -12.38 17.67 19.09
CA TYR A 3 -13.51 17.16 18.32
C TYR A 3 -13.14 16.10 17.28
N TYR A 4 -12.05 16.31 16.53
CA TYR A 4 -11.62 15.39 15.48
C TYR A 4 -11.15 14.04 16.03
N LYS A 5 -10.48 14.03 17.20
CA LYS A 5 -10.08 12.79 17.88
C LYS A 5 -11.30 12.02 18.37
N GLU A 6 -12.30 12.74 18.88
CA GLU A 6 -13.54 12.16 19.38
C GLU A 6 -14.34 11.48 18.26
N LEU A 7 -14.54 12.18 17.12
CA LEU A 7 -15.18 11.61 15.93
C LEU A 7 -14.44 10.39 15.38
N LEU A 8 -13.11 10.46 15.28
CA LEU A 8 -12.29 9.33 14.82
C LEU A 8 -12.46 8.11 15.74
N SER A 9 -12.51 8.33 17.06
CA SER A 9 -12.70 7.26 18.03
C SER A 9 -14.08 6.61 17.92
N ILE A 10 -15.13 7.40 17.64
CA ILE A 10 -16.49 6.90 17.41
C ILE A 10 -16.55 6.05 16.14
N ALA A 11 -15.95 6.53 15.05
CA ALA A 11 -15.88 5.81 13.79
C ALA A 11 -15.14 4.49 13.92
N ILE A 12 -13.94 4.50 14.54
CA ILE A 12 -13.14 3.30 14.78
C ILE A 12 -13.91 2.29 15.64
N ARG A 13 -14.55 2.73 16.74
CA ARG A 13 -15.38 1.85 17.58
C ARG A 13 -16.54 1.23 16.80
N ARG A 14 -17.17 1.98 15.89
CA ARG A 14 -18.25 1.49 15.04
C ARG A 14 -17.76 0.42 14.07
N ILE A 15 -16.60 0.64 13.45
CA ILE A 15 -15.95 -0.36 12.58
C ILE A 15 -15.70 -1.65 13.35
N TYR A 16 -15.02 -1.59 14.51
CA TYR A 16 -14.79 -2.78 15.34
C TYR A 16 -16.05 -3.55 15.69
N ARG A 17 -17.12 -2.82 16.06
CA ARG A 17 -18.39 -3.44 16.43
C ARG A 17 -19.01 -4.17 15.25
N ASN A 18 -18.95 -3.60 14.05
CA ASN A 18 -19.49 -4.22 12.84
C ASN A 18 -18.66 -5.45 12.45
N MET A 19 -17.33 -5.34 12.40
CA MET A 19 -16.45 -6.48 12.08
C MET A 19 -16.68 -7.65 13.04
N LYS A 20 -16.84 -7.37 14.34
CA LYS A 20 -17.15 -8.39 15.34
C LYS A 20 -18.53 -9.05 15.15
N LYS A 21 -19.52 -8.33 14.62
CA LYS A 21 -20.84 -8.93 14.30
C LYS A 21 -20.75 -9.93 13.15
N ASP A 22 -19.84 -9.66 12.22
CA ASP A 22 -19.61 -10.50 11.05
C ASP A 22 -18.60 -11.64 11.35
N ASP A 23 -18.25 -11.84 12.63
CA ASP A 23 -17.24 -12.79 13.12
C ASP A 23 -15.84 -12.59 12.50
N ILE A 24 -15.53 -11.35 12.10
CA ILE A 24 -14.23 -10.96 11.55
C ILE A 24 -13.37 -10.38 12.66
N GLU A 25 -12.30 -11.10 13.00
CA GLU A 25 -11.28 -10.60 13.91
C GLU A 25 -10.35 -9.62 13.18
N ILE A 26 -10.26 -8.38 13.70
CA ILE A 26 -9.36 -7.36 13.14
C ILE A 26 -8.41 -6.83 14.20
N ASN A 27 -7.16 -6.65 13.77
CA ASN A 27 -6.11 -6.06 14.58
C ASN A 27 -6.41 -4.59 14.95
N LYS A 28 -5.68 -4.08 15.94
CA LYS A 28 -5.80 -2.69 16.39
C LYS A 28 -5.39 -1.70 15.27
N ILE A 29 -6.34 -0.90 14.81
CA ILE A 29 -6.22 0.14 13.80
C ILE A 29 -5.75 1.37 14.54
N THR A 30 -4.58 1.88 14.13
CA THR A 30 -3.99 3.10 14.64
C THR A 30 -3.80 4.08 13.49
N GLY A 31 -3.72 5.38 13.79
CA GLY A 31 -3.40 6.37 12.76
C GLY A 31 -2.06 6.10 12.09
N HIS A 32 -1.09 5.55 12.84
CA HIS A 32 0.20 5.15 12.30
C HIS A 32 0.09 3.93 11.37
N GLY A 33 -0.70 2.92 11.72
CA GLY A 33 -0.98 1.77 10.84
C GLY A 33 -1.68 2.17 9.55
N LEU A 34 -2.62 3.12 9.62
CA LEU A 34 -3.24 3.69 8.42
C LEU A 34 -2.24 4.47 7.56
N ARG A 35 -1.29 5.18 8.18
CA ARG A 35 -0.20 5.85 7.44
C ARG A 35 0.69 4.86 6.70
N HIS A 36 1.02 3.73 7.32
CA HIS A 36 1.76 2.64 6.67
C HIS A 36 0.98 2.04 5.50
N THR A 37 -0.32 1.79 5.70
CA THR A 37 -1.21 1.30 4.63
C THR A 37 -1.28 2.30 3.47
N HIS A 38 -1.35 3.60 3.77
CA HIS A 38 -1.36 4.63 2.74
C HIS A 38 -0.07 4.65 1.92
N CYS A 39 1.10 4.52 2.57
CA CYS A 39 2.39 4.48 1.88
C CYS A 39 2.50 3.28 0.94
N THR A 40 2.20 2.08 1.43
CA THR A 40 2.29 0.84 0.65
C THR A 40 1.37 0.85 -0.57
N ILE A 41 0.14 1.39 -0.44
CA ILE A 41 -0.77 1.59 -1.59
C ILE A 41 -0.15 2.52 -2.64
N LEU A 42 0.45 3.63 -2.24
CA LEU A 42 1.06 4.57 -3.20
C LEU A 42 2.26 3.92 -3.91
N LEU A 43 3.09 3.19 -3.18
CA LEU A 43 4.22 2.45 -3.77
C LEU A 43 3.73 1.38 -4.74
N SER A 44 2.70 0.61 -4.37
CA SER A 44 2.16 -0.45 -5.23
C SER A 44 1.49 0.07 -6.50
N GLN A 45 1.02 1.31 -6.48
CA GLN A 45 0.48 2.00 -7.67
C GLN A 45 1.58 2.59 -8.57
N GLY A 46 2.86 2.41 -8.23
CA GLY A 46 3.99 2.89 -9.01
C GLY A 46 4.26 4.39 -8.86
N TYR A 47 3.72 5.04 -7.82
CA TYR A 47 4.09 6.43 -7.54
C TYR A 47 5.57 6.54 -7.17
N GLN A 48 6.21 7.61 -7.63
CA GLN A 48 7.63 7.84 -7.36
C GLN A 48 7.88 7.98 -5.85
N VAL A 49 8.92 7.29 -5.36
CA VAL A 49 9.29 7.28 -3.92
C VAL A 49 9.46 8.69 -3.36
N LYS A 50 10.05 9.60 -4.14
CA LYS A 50 10.17 11.01 -3.75
C LYS A 50 8.82 11.67 -3.50
N THR A 51 7.85 11.47 -4.40
CA THR A 51 6.48 11.99 -4.25
C THR A 51 5.79 11.41 -3.02
N VAL A 52 5.98 10.12 -2.75
CA VAL A 52 5.44 9.47 -1.56
C VAL A 52 6.07 10.03 -0.30
N ALA A 53 7.39 10.20 -0.28
CA ALA A 53 8.12 10.79 0.84
C ALA A 53 7.64 12.22 1.14
N ASP A 54 7.54 13.08 0.12
CA ASP A 54 7.05 14.45 0.24
C ASP A 54 5.60 14.48 0.77
N ARG A 55 4.74 13.58 0.29
CA ARG A 55 3.34 13.44 0.74
C ARG A 55 3.23 13.05 2.21
N LEU A 56 4.15 12.21 2.68
CA LEU A 56 4.19 11.77 4.07
C LEU A 56 4.95 12.77 4.97
N GLY A 57 5.76 13.66 4.41
CA GLY A 57 6.68 14.52 5.16
C GLY A 57 7.89 13.74 5.70
N ASN A 58 8.36 12.75 4.94
CA ASN A 58 9.54 11.92 5.22
C ASN A 58 10.61 12.15 4.13
N THR A 59 11.80 11.57 4.30
CA THR A 59 12.80 11.50 3.23
C THR A 59 12.61 10.22 2.41
N PRO A 60 13.06 10.20 1.13
CA PRO A 60 13.05 8.98 0.32
C PRO A 60 13.80 7.81 0.98
N GLU A 61 14.91 8.09 1.64
CA GLU A 61 15.72 7.13 2.40
C GLU A 61 14.87 6.45 3.49
N THR A 62 14.14 7.21 4.30
CA THR A 62 13.22 6.65 5.31
C THR A 62 12.16 5.74 4.67
N ILE A 63 11.65 6.07 3.48
CA ILE A 63 10.68 5.22 2.79
C ILE A 63 11.33 3.91 2.34
N PHE A 64 12.52 3.95 1.75
CA PHE A 64 13.24 2.73 1.34
C PHE A 64 13.56 1.82 2.53
N GLU A 65 14.03 2.39 3.65
CA GLU A 65 14.34 1.63 4.85
C GLU A 65 13.09 1.04 5.51
N THR A 66 12.00 1.83 5.61
CA THR A 66 10.79 1.41 6.35
C THR A 66 9.95 0.42 5.55
N TYR A 67 9.97 0.49 4.22
CA TYR A 67 9.09 -0.29 3.34
C TYR A 67 9.88 -1.19 2.37
N SER A 68 11.09 -1.61 2.74
CA SER A 68 11.97 -2.47 1.92
C SER A 68 11.23 -3.70 1.35
N HIS A 69 10.44 -4.38 2.18
CA HIS A 69 9.64 -5.54 1.77
C HIS A 69 8.63 -5.23 0.66
N SER A 70 8.07 -4.02 0.63
CA SER A 70 7.17 -3.62 -0.46
C SER A 70 7.92 -3.42 -1.76
N PHE A 71 9.20 -3.03 -1.72
CA PHE A 71 10.02 -2.92 -2.92
C PHE A 71 10.45 -4.29 -3.45
N GLU A 72 10.79 -5.23 -2.56
CA GLU A 72 11.06 -6.64 -2.93
C GLU A 72 9.89 -7.22 -3.73
N GLU A 73 8.66 -7.04 -3.24
CA GLU A 73 7.45 -7.49 -3.96
C GLU A 73 7.26 -6.79 -5.32
N LEU A 74 7.54 -5.49 -5.40
CA LEU A 74 7.44 -4.74 -6.66
C LEU A 74 8.50 -5.17 -7.68
N GLU A 75 9.71 -5.53 -7.23
CA GLU A 75 10.75 -6.09 -8.09
C GLU A 75 10.33 -7.45 -8.67
N GLU A 76 9.77 -8.34 -7.85
CA GLU A 76 9.23 -9.62 -8.30
C GLU A 76 8.12 -9.41 -9.35
N GLN A 77 7.20 -8.49 -9.08
CA GLN A 77 6.12 -8.13 -10.02
C GLN A 77 6.68 -7.57 -11.33
N ALA A 78 7.76 -6.78 -11.29
CA ALA A 78 8.40 -6.25 -12.47
C ALA A 78 9.01 -7.36 -13.34
N VAL A 79 9.65 -8.36 -12.74
CA VAL A 79 10.21 -9.53 -13.46
C VAL A 79 9.11 -10.33 -14.14
N VAL A 80 8.00 -10.58 -13.45
CA VAL A 80 6.84 -11.28 -14.00
C VAL A 80 6.24 -10.50 -15.18
N SER A 81 6.01 -9.20 -14.99
CA SER A 81 5.45 -8.30 -16.02
C SER A 81 6.33 -8.24 -17.28
N PHE A 82 7.65 -8.17 -17.09
CA PHE A 82 8.61 -8.21 -18.19
C PHE A 82 8.55 -9.55 -18.94
N SER A 83 8.53 -10.67 -18.22
CA SER A 83 8.46 -12.01 -18.80
C SER A 83 7.17 -12.23 -19.62
N GLN A 84 6.02 -11.74 -19.12
CA GLN A 84 4.75 -11.76 -19.83
C GLN A 84 4.80 -10.93 -21.12
N SER A 85 5.42 -9.76 -21.05
CA SER A 85 5.58 -8.87 -22.21
C SER A 85 6.41 -9.53 -23.32
N LEU A 86 7.46 -10.29 -22.96
CA LEU A 86 8.26 -11.05 -23.92
C LEU A 86 7.46 -12.18 -24.58
N GLN A 87 6.65 -12.91 -23.81
CA GLN A 87 5.81 -13.97 -24.35
C GLN A 87 4.77 -13.43 -25.33
N ALA A 88 4.05 -12.36 -24.96
CA ALA A 88 3.09 -11.71 -25.84
C ALA A 88 3.73 -11.21 -27.14
N GLY A 89 4.93 -10.64 -27.05
CA GLY A 89 5.73 -10.25 -28.21
C GLY A 89 6.11 -11.43 -29.11
N ALA A 90 6.53 -12.55 -28.51
CA ALA A 90 6.90 -13.77 -29.22
C ALA A 90 5.73 -14.38 -30.00
N VAL A 91 4.50 -14.35 -29.47
CA VAL A 91 3.32 -14.85 -30.20
C VAL A 91 3.00 -13.93 -31.38
N SER A 92 3.08 -12.61 -31.21
CA SER A 92 2.80 -11.65 -32.29
C SER A 92 3.82 -11.67 -33.45
N GLY A 93 5.04 -12.13 -33.19
CA GLY A 93 6.09 -12.29 -34.20
C GLY A 93 5.98 -13.56 -35.02
N ALA A 94 5.28 -14.59 -34.52
CA ALA A 94 5.09 -15.88 -35.20
C ALA A 94 3.87 -15.91 -36.14
N GLU A 95 2.97 -14.92 -36.04
CA GLU A 95 1.77 -14.79 -36.89
C GLU A 95 1.99 -13.91 -38.14
N LYS A 96 3.23 -13.45 -38.40
CA LYS A 96 3.62 -12.74 -39.64
C LYS A 96 4.56 -13.59 -40.48
#